data_AF-A0A511RLV1-F1
#
_entry.id   AF-A0A511RLV1-F1
#
_cell.length_a   1.000
_cell.length_b   1.000
_cell.length_c   1.000
_cell.angle_alpha   90.00
_cell.angle_beta   90.00
_cell.angle_gamma   90.00
#
_symmetry.space_group_name_H-M   'P 1'
#
loop_
_entity.id
_entity.type
_entity.pdbx_description
1 polymer ?
#
loop_
_entity_poly.entity_id
_entity_poly.type
_entity_poly.pdbx_seq_one_letter_code
_entity_poly.pdbx_strand_id
1 'polypeptide(L)'
;MTKVTVDRTVGIRRTARAIVYAAGVSLVTLGLLYAGLPVAGPLNDLANATIGLFSLLLVRQLHGFLGPTKPGLFVGLGSAGGLALILGALPVALGVLHWTTGGMVTGFGYGLLGAWLLGASHGSKGTWMRGLGRLGTTAGALMSLGLIAGPDLGLRVVPAPATWGLYLATASGILLYFVWCWRLAGALSALGHGR
;
A
#
# COMPACT_ATOMS: atom_id res chain seq x y z
N MET A 1 25.61 -15.86 2.83
CA MET A 1 24.45 -15.10 3.35
C MET A 1 24.30 -15.44 4.83
N THR A 2 24.41 -14.45 5.74
CA THR A 2 24.42 -14.68 7.19
C THR A 2 23.01 -15.04 7.71
N LYS A 3 22.90 -15.71 8.86
CA LYS A 3 21.62 -16.09 9.50
C LYS A 3 20.66 -14.88 9.62
N VAL A 4 21.21 -13.72 9.98
CA VAL A 4 20.50 -12.43 10.07
C VAL A 4 19.85 -12.01 8.74
N THR A 5 20.50 -12.22 7.60
CA THR A 5 19.93 -11.87 6.29
C THR A 5 18.78 -12.81 5.93
N VAL A 6 18.89 -14.10 6.27
CA VAL A 6 17.82 -15.08 6.01
C VAL A 6 16.56 -14.72 6.80
N ASP A 7 16.69 -14.46 8.09
CA ASP A 7 15.54 -14.09 8.95
C ASP A 7 14.84 -12.81 8.47
N ARG A 8 15.60 -11.80 8.03
CA ARG A 8 15.04 -10.57 7.43
C ARG A 8 14.25 -10.84 6.16
N THR A 9 14.75 -11.69 5.26
CA THR A 9 14.03 -12.02 4.01
C THR A 9 12.72 -12.78 4.28
N VAL A 10 12.71 -13.67 5.27
CA VAL A 10 11.50 -14.39 5.70
C VAL A 10 10.46 -13.41 6.26
N GLY A 11 10.89 -12.45 7.08
CA GLY A 11 10.02 -11.40 7.62
C GLY A 11 9.36 -10.57 6.53
N ILE A 12 10.15 -10.00 5.61
CA ILE A 12 9.64 -9.18 4.49
C ILE A 12 8.65 -9.97 3.64
N ARG A 13 8.98 -11.24 3.33
CA ARG A 13 8.11 -12.11 2.56
C ARG A 13 6.75 -12.34 3.23
N ARG A 14 6.74 -12.60 4.55
CA ARG A 14 5.49 -12.81 5.31
C ARG A 14 4.63 -11.54 5.28
N THR A 15 5.22 -10.39 5.52
CA THR A 15 4.52 -9.10 5.47
C THR A 15 3.95 -8.82 4.09
N ALA A 16 4.74 -9.03 3.03
CA ALA A 16 4.27 -8.85 1.65
C ALA A 16 3.11 -9.79 1.30
N ARG A 17 3.13 -11.06 1.75
CA ARG A 17 2.00 -11.99 1.58
C ARG A 17 0.76 -11.57 2.39
N ALA A 18 0.93 -11.04 3.59
CA ALA A 18 -0.18 -10.54 4.38
C ALA A 18 -0.90 -9.38 3.69
N ILE A 19 -0.15 -8.46 3.06
CA ILE A 19 -0.71 -7.41 2.21
C ILE A 19 -1.48 -8.02 1.04
N VAL A 20 -0.92 -9.04 0.38
CA VAL A 20 -1.57 -9.75 -0.73
C VAL A 20 -2.92 -10.33 -0.31
N TYR A 21 -2.99 -11.02 0.84
CA TYR A 21 -4.25 -11.56 1.33
C TYR A 21 -5.25 -10.47 1.72
N ALA A 22 -4.81 -9.42 2.41
CA ALA A 22 -5.68 -8.31 2.80
C ALA A 22 -6.25 -7.57 1.57
N ALA A 23 -5.44 -7.35 0.53
CA ALA A 23 -5.90 -6.79 -0.74
C ALA A 23 -6.87 -7.71 -1.48
N GLY A 24 -6.66 -9.02 -1.45
CA GLY A 24 -7.63 -10.00 -1.98
C GLY A 24 -8.98 -9.92 -1.27
N VAL A 25 -8.98 -9.84 0.07
CA VAL A 25 -10.20 -9.65 0.87
C VAL A 25 -10.86 -8.32 0.51
N SER A 26 -10.09 -7.23 0.41
CA SER A 26 -10.60 -5.91 0.00
C SER A 26 -11.27 -5.97 -1.38
N LEU A 27 -10.65 -6.61 -2.38
CA LEU A 27 -11.26 -6.76 -3.71
C LEU A 27 -12.57 -7.53 -3.68
N VAL A 28 -12.62 -8.66 -2.97
CA VAL A 28 -13.82 -9.48 -2.86
C VAL A 28 -14.93 -8.73 -2.15
N THR A 29 -14.63 -8.11 -1.01
CA THR A 29 -15.60 -7.36 -0.21
C THR A 29 -16.10 -6.11 -0.93
N LEU A 30 -15.22 -5.40 -1.65
CA LEU A 30 -15.63 -4.29 -2.49
C LEU A 30 -16.57 -4.74 -3.63
N GLY A 31 -16.26 -5.87 -4.28
CA GLY A 31 -17.13 -6.45 -5.30
C GLY A 31 -18.51 -6.83 -4.75
N LEU A 32 -18.55 -7.44 -3.56
CA LEU A 32 -19.79 -7.78 -2.87
C LEU A 32 -20.60 -6.54 -2.46
N LEU A 33 -19.93 -5.47 -2.02
CA LEU A 33 -20.58 -4.20 -1.71
C LEU A 33 -21.30 -3.63 -2.94
N TYR A 34 -20.61 -3.59 -4.09
CA TYR A 34 -21.22 -3.14 -5.34
C TYR A 34 -22.28 -4.09 -5.90
N ALA A 35 -22.25 -5.37 -5.51
CA ALA A 35 -23.31 -6.33 -5.79
C ALA A 35 -24.53 -6.18 -4.85
N GLY A 36 -24.51 -5.23 -3.92
CA GLY A 36 -25.64 -4.91 -3.05
C GLY A 36 -25.59 -5.55 -1.66
N LEU A 37 -24.45 -6.09 -1.22
CA LEU A 37 -24.26 -6.63 0.14
C LEU A 37 -23.65 -5.57 1.08
N PRO A 38 -24.45 -4.88 1.94
CA PRO A 38 -23.96 -3.69 2.65
C PRO A 38 -22.90 -4.00 3.71
N VAL A 39 -22.97 -5.18 4.35
CA VAL A 39 -22.00 -5.63 5.36
C VAL A 39 -20.58 -5.77 4.81
N ALA A 40 -20.43 -5.87 3.48
CA ALA A 40 -19.14 -5.96 2.83
C ALA A 40 -18.35 -4.63 2.87
N GLY A 41 -19.02 -3.49 3.08
CA GLY A 41 -18.36 -2.18 3.22
C GLY A 41 -17.39 -2.14 4.41
N PRO A 42 -17.87 -2.30 5.66
CA PRO A 42 -17.00 -2.33 6.82
C PRO A 42 -15.87 -3.37 6.74
N LEU A 43 -16.11 -4.53 6.13
CA LEU A 43 -15.07 -5.55 5.92
C LEU A 43 -13.99 -5.08 4.94
N ASN A 44 -14.37 -4.38 3.86
CA ASN A 44 -13.43 -3.77 2.94
C ASN A 44 -12.58 -2.70 3.65
N ASP A 45 -13.17 -1.91 4.53
CA ASP A 45 -12.46 -0.89 5.30
C ASP A 45 -11.47 -1.52 6.31
N LEU A 46 -11.86 -2.59 7.01
CA LEU A 46 -10.95 -3.35 7.86
C LEU A 46 -9.78 -3.95 7.07
N ALA A 47 -10.05 -4.44 5.85
CA ALA A 47 -9.01 -4.95 4.96
C ALA A 47 -8.02 -3.83 4.56
N ASN A 48 -8.51 -2.64 4.21
CA ASN A 48 -7.67 -1.48 3.90
C ASN A 48 -6.83 -1.00 5.11
N ALA A 49 -7.41 -0.96 6.31
CA ALA A 49 -6.66 -0.65 7.54
C ALA A 49 -5.54 -1.69 7.78
N THR A 50 -5.84 -2.97 7.53
CA THR A 50 -4.87 -4.07 7.62
C THR A 50 -3.75 -3.94 6.59
N ILE A 51 -4.05 -3.54 5.34
CA ILE A 51 -3.05 -3.20 4.32
C ILE A 51 -2.15 -2.06 4.82
N GLY A 52 -2.73 -1.02 5.43
CA GLY A 52 -1.99 0.09 6.03
C GLY A 52 -1.01 -0.37 7.10
N LEU A 53 -1.47 -1.20 8.04
CA LEU A 53 -0.64 -1.77 9.11
C LEU A 53 0.52 -2.60 8.57
N PHE A 54 0.26 -3.52 7.64
CA PHE A 54 1.34 -4.31 7.07
C PHE A 54 2.26 -3.48 6.17
N SER A 55 1.77 -2.43 5.53
CA SER A 55 2.61 -1.49 4.78
C SER A 55 3.57 -0.72 5.69
N LEU A 56 3.14 -0.31 6.89
CA LEU A 56 4.03 0.27 7.90
C LEU A 56 5.19 -0.67 8.26
N LEU A 57 4.85 -1.94 8.51
CA LEU A 57 5.86 -2.97 8.81
C LEU A 57 6.78 -3.20 7.61
N LEU A 58 6.23 -3.26 6.40
CA LEU A 58 6.98 -3.49 5.18
C LEU A 58 7.98 -2.37 4.90
N VAL A 59 7.57 -1.11 5.06
CA VAL A 59 8.41 0.09 4.90
C VAL A 59 9.63 -0.01 5.82
N ARG A 60 9.42 -0.33 7.10
CA ARG A 60 10.50 -0.48 8.09
C ARG A 60 11.44 -1.62 7.74
N GLN A 61 10.89 -2.79 7.39
CA GLN A 61 11.68 -3.98 7.07
C GLN A 61 12.50 -3.78 5.79
N LEU A 62 11.92 -3.17 4.74
CA LEU A 62 12.63 -2.88 3.49
C LEU A 62 13.70 -1.81 3.66
N HIS A 63 13.47 -0.78 4.48
CA HIS A 63 14.49 0.22 4.77
C HIS A 63 15.73 -0.42 5.41
N GLY A 64 15.53 -1.27 6.43
CA GLY A 64 16.64 -2.01 7.07
C GLY A 64 17.32 -3.03 6.16
N PHE A 65 16.64 -3.50 5.11
CA PHE A 65 17.17 -4.46 4.14
C PHE A 65 17.94 -3.83 2.98
N LEU A 66 17.48 -2.68 2.48
CA LEU A 66 18.09 -1.98 1.34
C LEU A 66 19.29 -1.09 1.74
N GLY A 67 19.52 -0.91 3.04
CA GLY A 67 20.64 -0.13 3.58
C GLY A 67 20.35 1.38 3.70
N PRO A 68 21.22 2.13 4.41
CA PRO A 68 21.01 3.53 4.80
C PRO A 68 21.13 4.55 3.66
N THR A 69 21.38 4.11 2.43
CA THR A 69 21.57 4.99 1.26
C THR A 69 20.29 5.61 0.72
N LYS A 70 19.12 5.25 1.27
CA LYS A 70 17.83 5.85 0.88
C LYS A 70 17.43 6.95 1.87
N PRO A 71 17.04 8.14 1.39
CA PRO A 71 16.63 9.25 2.26
C PRO A 71 15.54 8.84 3.26
N GLY A 72 15.69 9.24 4.52
CA GLY A 72 14.66 9.03 5.56
C GLY A 72 13.28 9.59 5.19
N LEU A 73 13.25 10.55 4.25
CA LEU A 73 12.03 11.06 3.63
C LEU A 73 11.13 9.95 3.07
N PHE A 74 11.68 8.94 2.41
CA PHE A 74 10.87 7.85 1.85
C PHE A 74 10.27 6.96 2.94
N VAL A 75 11.00 6.71 4.03
CA VAL A 75 10.47 6.00 5.19
C VAL A 75 9.32 6.79 5.82
N GLY A 76 9.48 8.12 5.92
CA GLY A 76 8.44 9.04 6.36
C GLY A 76 7.18 8.95 5.50
N LEU A 77 7.32 9.04 4.18
CA LEU A 77 6.21 8.92 3.22
C LEU A 77 5.48 7.59 3.35
N GLY A 78 6.21 6.47 3.37
CA GLY A 78 5.60 5.15 3.47
C GLY A 78 4.90 4.94 4.80
N SER A 79 5.48 5.48 5.88
CA SER A 79 4.87 5.41 7.22
C SER A 79 3.63 6.28 7.32
N ALA A 80 3.68 7.51 6.81
CA ALA A 80 2.53 8.41 6.77
C ALA A 80 1.40 7.82 5.91
N GLY A 81 1.73 7.20 4.77
CA GLY A 81 0.74 6.53 3.92
C GLY A 81 0.06 5.36 4.60
N GLY A 82 0.82 4.48 5.26
CA GLY A 82 0.24 3.37 6.04
C GLY A 82 -0.65 3.84 7.20
N LEU A 83 -0.26 4.92 7.90
CA LEU A 83 -1.09 5.54 8.93
C LEU A 83 -2.37 6.15 8.35
N ALA A 84 -2.28 6.85 7.22
CA ALA A 84 -3.44 7.43 6.56
C ALA A 84 -4.45 6.35 6.13
N LEU A 85 -4.00 5.18 5.64
CA LEU A 85 -4.90 4.04 5.38
C LEU A 85 -5.65 3.60 6.65
N ILE A 86 -4.95 3.49 7.78
CA ILE A 86 -5.58 3.10 9.05
C ILE A 86 -6.58 4.16 9.52
N LEU A 87 -6.18 5.43 9.51
CA LEU A 87 -7.01 6.55 9.97
C LEU A 87 -8.18 6.85 9.02
N GLY A 88 -8.06 6.52 7.74
CA GLY A 88 -9.13 6.66 6.77
C GLY A 88 -10.14 5.53 6.86
N ALA A 89 -9.67 4.28 6.97
CA ALA A 89 -10.54 3.11 6.85
C ALA A 89 -11.10 2.61 8.19
N LEU A 90 -10.31 2.58 9.27
CA LEU A 90 -10.76 2.03 10.55
C LEU A 90 -11.96 2.80 11.14
N PRO A 91 -11.98 4.14 11.14
CA PRO A 91 -13.15 4.90 11.62
C PRO A 91 -14.41 4.68 10.77
N VAL A 92 -14.27 4.42 9.47
CA VAL A 92 -15.42 4.07 8.60
C VAL A 92 -15.96 2.70 8.98
N ALA A 93 -15.09 1.71 9.16
CA ALA A 93 -15.48 0.37 9.59
C ALA A 93 -16.23 0.36 10.95
N LEU A 94 -15.86 1.28 11.85
CA LEU A 94 -16.48 1.45 13.17
C LEU A 94 -17.73 2.36 13.14
N GLY A 95 -18.11 2.91 11.98
CA GLY A 95 -19.27 3.81 11.85
C GLY A 95 -19.04 5.22 12.42
N VAL A 96 -17.80 5.59 12.71
CA VAL A 96 -17.42 6.91 13.25
C VAL A 96 -17.23 7.96 12.14
N LEU A 97 -16.77 7.53 10.97
CA LEU A 97 -16.48 8.41 9.82
C LEU A 97 -17.33 8.02 8.61
N HIS A 98 -17.82 9.02 7.86
CA HIS A 98 -18.51 8.77 6.61
C HIS A 98 -17.54 8.20 5.56
N TRP A 99 -18.01 7.21 4.78
CA TRP A 99 -17.18 6.47 3.82
C TRP A 99 -16.50 7.37 2.78
N THR A 100 -17.12 8.49 2.39
CA THR A 100 -16.54 9.43 1.43
C THR A 100 -15.28 10.09 1.99
N THR A 101 -15.35 10.58 3.23
CA THR A 101 -14.20 11.22 3.89
C THR A 101 -13.11 10.21 4.18
N GLY A 102 -13.47 9.02 4.69
CA GLY A 102 -12.51 7.94 4.90
C GLY A 102 -11.86 7.46 3.62
N GLY A 103 -12.61 7.38 2.52
CA GLY A 103 -12.10 7.07 1.19
C GLY A 103 -11.10 8.11 0.66
N MET A 104 -11.34 9.40 0.90
CA MET A 104 -10.38 10.46 0.56
C MET A 104 -9.08 10.34 1.34
N VAL A 105 -9.15 10.11 2.66
CA VAL A 105 -7.97 9.91 3.52
C VAL A 105 -7.22 8.64 3.10
N THR A 106 -7.94 7.56 2.80
CA THR A 106 -7.38 6.29 2.34
C THR A 106 -6.68 6.45 0.99
N GLY A 107 -7.29 7.14 0.02
CA GLY A 107 -6.68 7.40 -1.28
C GLY A 107 -5.47 8.34 -1.21
N PHE A 108 -5.50 9.34 -0.31
CA PHE A 108 -4.31 10.14 0.02
C PHE A 108 -3.19 9.27 0.61
N GLY A 109 -3.53 8.34 1.50
CA GLY A 109 -2.58 7.38 2.04
C GLY A 109 -1.96 6.46 0.98
N TYR A 110 -2.75 6.01 0.00
CA TYR A 110 -2.23 5.31 -1.18
C TYR A 110 -1.29 6.22 -1.99
N GLY A 111 -1.58 7.52 -2.10
CA GLY A 111 -0.66 8.52 -2.67
C GLY A 111 0.70 8.55 -2.01
N LEU A 112 0.73 8.63 -0.69
CA LEU A 112 1.97 8.63 0.10
C LEU A 112 2.73 7.30 -0.01
N LEU A 113 2.02 6.16 0.02
CA LEU A 113 2.61 4.85 -0.25
C LEU A 113 3.17 4.77 -1.67
N GLY A 114 2.51 5.38 -2.66
CA GLY A 114 2.97 5.46 -4.03
C GLY A 114 4.28 6.23 -4.16
N ALA A 115 4.38 7.38 -3.49
CA ALA A 115 5.60 8.18 -3.46
C ALA A 115 6.76 7.44 -2.77
N TRP A 116 6.48 6.71 -1.69
CA TRP A 116 7.44 5.78 -1.10
C TRP A 116 7.87 4.68 -2.07
N LEU A 117 6.91 4.05 -2.76
CA LEU A 117 7.17 2.96 -3.68
C LEU A 117 8.03 3.39 -4.88
N LEU A 118 7.88 4.63 -5.36
CA LEU A 118 8.75 5.25 -6.36
C LEU A 118 10.21 5.26 -5.88
N GLY A 119 10.49 5.79 -4.68
CA GLY A 119 11.84 5.79 -4.10
C GLY A 119 12.36 4.39 -3.77
N ALA A 120 11.47 3.50 -3.32
CA ALA A 120 11.80 2.11 -3.06
C ALA A 120 12.23 1.37 -4.34
N SER A 121 11.63 1.71 -5.48
CA SER A 121 11.85 1.04 -6.77
C SER A 121 12.98 1.66 -7.59
N HIS A 122 13.24 2.96 -7.47
CA HIS A 122 14.29 3.66 -8.22
C HIS A 122 15.72 3.20 -7.83
N GLY A 123 15.89 2.68 -6.60
CA GLY A 123 17.19 2.21 -6.09
C GLY A 123 17.52 0.73 -6.39
N SER A 124 16.64 -0.01 -7.07
CA SER A 124 16.78 -1.47 -7.20
C SER A 124 17.68 -1.84 -8.39
N LYS A 125 19.00 -1.85 -8.20
CA LYS A 125 20.00 -2.22 -9.23
C LYS A 125 20.32 -3.71 -9.17
N GLY A 126 19.76 -4.50 -10.09
CA GLY A 126 20.06 -5.93 -10.25
C GLY A 126 19.11 -6.58 -11.26
N THR A 127 19.56 -7.59 -12.02
CA THR A 127 18.80 -8.19 -13.14
C THR A 127 17.43 -8.71 -12.71
N TRP A 128 17.34 -9.40 -11.57
CA TRP A 128 16.09 -9.90 -10.98
C TRP A 128 15.20 -8.79 -10.40
N MET A 129 15.81 -7.66 -10.03
CA MET A 129 15.11 -6.48 -9.50
C MET A 129 14.57 -5.56 -10.60
N ARG A 130 14.99 -5.68 -11.87
CA ARG A 130 14.54 -4.76 -12.93
C ARG A 130 13.04 -4.83 -13.17
N GLY A 131 12.47 -6.04 -13.22
CA GLY A 131 11.04 -6.22 -13.43
C GLY A 131 10.20 -5.72 -12.24
N LEU A 132 10.68 -5.99 -11.02
CA LEU A 132 10.05 -5.51 -9.79
C LEU A 132 10.16 -3.99 -9.64
N GLY A 133 11.30 -3.41 -10.05
CA GLY A 133 11.56 -1.97 -10.07
C GLY A 133 10.63 -1.27 -11.04
N ARG A 134 10.51 -1.74 -12.30
CA ARG A 134 9.58 -1.17 -13.28
C ARG A 134 8.13 -1.21 -12.80
N LEU A 135 7.68 -2.36 -12.31
CA LEU A 135 6.33 -2.51 -11.77
C LEU A 135 6.11 -1.56 -10.60
N GLY A 136 7.06 -1.48 -9.67
CA GLY A 136 6.97 -0.60 -8.51
C GLY A 136 7.00 0.88 -8.89
N THR A 137 7.76 1.27 -9.92
CA THR A 137 7.72 2.65 -10.42
C THR A 137 6.38 2.98 -11.07
N THR A 138 5.82 2.09 -11.88
CA THR A 138 4.51 2.30 -12.51
C THR A 138 3.40 2.35 -11.47
N ALA A 139 3.38 1.38 -10.53
CA ALA A 139 2.44 1.36 -9.42
C ALA A 139 2.55 2.63 -8.58
N GLY A 140 3.78 2.99 -8.19
CA GLY A 140 4.06 4.16 -7.38
C GLY A 140 3.63 5.47 -8.05
N ALA A 141 3.90 5.64 -9.34
CA ALA A 141 3.48 6.82 -10.11
C ALA A 141 1.95 6.96 -10.13
N LEU A 142 1.23 5.89 -10.45
CA LEU A 142 -0.23 5.92 -10.52
C LEU A 142 -0.88 6.10 -9.14
N MET A 143 -0.35 5.43 -8.12
CA MET A 143 -0.78 5.63 -6.74
C MET A 143 -0.55 7.07 -6.28
N SER A 144 0.59 7.69 -6.65
CA SER A 144 0.93 9.07 -6.23
C SER A 144 -0.08 10.12 -6.71
N LEU A 145 -0.93 9.82 -7.69
CA LEU A 145 -2.05 10.68 -8.05
C LEU A 145 -3.04 10.89 -6.90
N GLY A 146 -3.05 9.99 -5.91
CA GLY A 146 -3.83 10.14 -4.68
C GLY A 146 -3.40 11.34 -3.84
N LEU A 147 -2.20 11.87 -4.04
CA LEU A 147 -1.75 13.11 -3.39
C LEU A 147 -2.57 14.33 -3.80
N ILE A 148 -3.23 14.28 -4.97
CA ILE A 148 -4.17 15.32 -5.42
C ILE A 148 -5.37 15.43 -4.48
N ALA A 149 -5.70 14.37 -3.73
CA ALA A 149 -6.75 14.40 -2.72
C ALA A 149 -6.36 15.18 -1.45
N GLY A 150 -5.06 15.43 -1.22
CA GLY A 150 -4.57 16.13 -0.04
C GLY A 150 -5.17 17.54 0.12
N PRO A 151 -5.10 18.42 -0.90
CA PRO A 151 -5.76 19.72 -0.88
C PRO A 151 -7.27 19.65 -0.59
N ASP A 152 -7.96 18.64 -1.13
CA ASP A 152 -9.40 18.45 -0.94
C ASP A 152 -9.76 18.09 0.51
N LEU A 153 -8.88 17.41 1.24
CA LEU A 153 -9.07 17.07 2.66
C LEU A 153 -9.01 18.29 3.60
N GLY A 154 -8.26 19.34 3.23
CA GLY A 154 -8.06 20.53 4.06
C GLY A 154 -9.06 21.67 3.79
N LEU A 155 -9.74 21.65 2.64
CA LEU A 155 -10.53 22.79 2.16
C LEU A 155 -12.05 22.54 2.10
N ARG A 156 -12.52 21.31 2.30
CA ARG A 156 -13.93 20.96 2.05
C ARG A 156 -14.73 20.84 3.34
N VAL A 157 -15.72 21.73 3.48
CA VAL A 157 -16.77 21.68 4.51
C VAL A 157 -17.99 20.87 4.04
N VAL A 158 -18.07 20.55 2.73
CA VAL A 158 -19.23 19.87 2.10
C VAL A 158 -18.76 18.64 1.32
N PRO A 159 -19.46 17.48 1.43
CA PRO A 159 -19.13 16.28 0.68
C PRO A 159 -19.31 16.51 -0.82
N ALA A 160 -18.23 16.32 -1.57
CA ALA A 160 -18.21 16.36 -3.03
C ALA A 160 -17.74 15.00 -3.57
N PRO A 161 -18.14 14.65 -4.81
CA PRO A 161 -17.68 13.42 -5.42
C PRO A 161 -16.14 13.41 -5.51
N ALA A 162 -15.56 12.25 -5.22
CA ALA A 162 -14.12 12.06 -5.32
C ALA A 162 -13.62 12.34 -6.74
N THR A 163 -12.43 12.95 -6.85
CA THR A 163 -11.80 13.17 -8.16
C THR A 163 -11.39 11.84 -8.79
N TRP A 164 -11.39 11.77 -10.12
CA TRP A 164 -10.96 10.57 -10.86
C TRP A 164 -9.55 10.10 -10.46
N GLY A 165 -8.67 11.02 -10.04
CA GLY A 165 -7.33 10.72 -9.54
C GLY A 165 -7.34 9.89 -8.26
N LEU A 166 -8.31 10.10 -7.37
CA LEU A 166 -8.48 9.30 -6.14
C LEU A 166 -8.86 7.85 -6.47
N TYR A 167 -9.80 7.66 -7.40
CA TYR A 167 -10.21 6.33 -7.85
C TYR A 167 -9.05 5.60 -8.52
N LEU A 168 -8.30 6.28 -9.38
CA LEU A 168 -7.15 5.70 -10.06
C LEU A 168 -6.03 5.33 -9.07
N ALA A 169 -5.76 6.18 -8.07
CA ALA A 169 -4.79 5.91 -7.03
C ALA A 169 -5.18 4.72 -6.16
N THR A 170 -6.45 4.65 -5.75
CA THR A 170 -6.99 3.55 -4.94
C THR A 170 -6.98 2.24 -5.72
N ALA A 171 -7.46 2.25 -6.98
CA ALA A 171 -7.41 1.07 -7.84
C ALA A 171 -5.97 0.59 -8.08
N SER A 172 -5.03 1.51 -8.30
CA SER A 172 -3.60 1.19 -8.45
C SER A 172 -2.99 0.63 -7.16
N GLY A 173 -3.40 1.15 -5.99
CA GLY A 173 -3.00 0.64 -4.69
C GLY A 173 -3.54 -0.76 -4.40
N ILE A 174 -4.78 -1.04 -4.79
CA ILE A 174 -5.39 -2.35 -4.59
C ILE A 174 -4.85 -3.39 -5.60
N LEU A 175 -4.58 -2.98 -6.84
CA LEU A 175 -4.18 -3.90 -7.92
C LEU A 175 -2.66 -3.96 -8.12
N LEU A 176 -2.02 -2.84 -8.43
CA LEU A 176 -0.60 -2.83 -8.84
C LEU A 176 0.35 -2.99 -7.66
N TYR A 177 0.06 -2.35 -6.52
CA TYR A 177 0.84 -2.55 -5.30
C TYR A 177 0.67 -3.98 -4.75
N PHE A 178 -0.52 -4.57 -4.87
CA PHE A 178 -0.74 -5.99 -4.64
C PHE A 178 0.16 -6.88 -5.50
N VAL A 179 0.15 -6.70 -6.83
CA VAL A 179 1.00 -7.49 -7.74
C VAL A 179 2.48 -7.28 -7.41
N TRP A 180 2.86 -6.06 -7.04
CA TRP A 180 4.23 -5.76 -6.62
C TRP A 180 4.61 -6.50 -5.34
N CYS A 181 3.77 -6.50 -4.30
CA CYS A 181 4.00 -7.26 -3.07
C CYS A 181 4.07 -8.77 -3.34
N TRP A 182 3.21 -9.29 -4.22
CA TRP A 182 3.27 -10.70 -4.62
C TRP A 182 4.58 -11.05 -5.31
N ARG A 183 5.02 -10.24 -6.28
CA ARG A 183 6.31 -10.42 -6.96
C ARG A 183 7.50 -10.27 -6.02
N LEU A 184 7.45 -9.34 -5.07
CA LEU A 184 8.46 -9.19 -4.03
C LEU A 184 8.56 -10.48 -3.19
N ALA A 185 7.43 -11.02 -2.72
CA ALA A 185 7.39 -12.26 -1.95
C ALA A 185 7.93 -13.48 -2.74
N GLY A 186 7.62 -13.55 -4.04
CA GLY A 186 8.14 -14.57 -4.94
C GLY A 186 9.66 -14.46 -5.13
N ALA A 187 10.15 -13.26 -5.41
CA ALA A 187 11.58 -13.00 -5.60
C ALA A 187 12.39 -13.33 -4.33
N LEU A 188 11.90 -12.95 -3.15
CA LEU A 188 12.52 -13.32 -1.87
C LEU A 188 12.50 -14.82 -1.59
N SER A 189 11.50 -15.55 -2.10
CA SER A 189 11.46 -17.01 -1.99
C SER A 189 12.52 -17.68 -2.86
N ALA A 190 12.71 -17.20 -4.09
CA ALA A 190 13.74 -17.72 -5.00
C ALA A 190 15.16 -17.53 -4.43
N LEU A 191 15.44 -16.39 -3.80
CA LEU A 191 16.71 -16.14 -3.11
C LEU A 191 16.99 -17.12 -1.95
N GLY A 192 15.93 -17.67 -1.33
CA GLY A 192 16.06 -18.65 -0.25
C GLY A 192 16.31 -20.09 -0.74
N HIS A 193 15.93 -20.43 -1.97
CA HIS A 193 16.02 -21.80 -2.53
C HIS A 193 17.19 -22.00 -3.50
N GLY A 194 17.86 -20.93 -3.94
CA GLY A 194 19.08 -21.02 -4.76
C GLY A 194 20.33 -21.48 -3.98
N ARG A 195 20.16 -22.42 -3.07
CA ARG A 195 21.22 -23.11 -2.32
C ARG A 195 21.17 -24.60 -2.62
#